data_AF-A0A6M0F056-F1
#
_entry.id   AF-A0A6M0F056-F1
#
_cell.length_a   1.000
_cell.length_b   1.000
_cell.length_c   1.000
_cell.angle_alpha   90.00
_cell.angle_beta   90.00
_cell.angle_gamma   90.00
#
_symmetry.space_group_name_H-M   'P 1'
#
loop_
_entity.id
_entity.type
_entity.pdbx_description
1 polymer ?
#
loop_
_entity_poly.entity_id
_entity_poly.type
_entity_poly.pdbx_seq_one_letter_code
_entity_poly.pdbx_strand_id
1 'polypeptide(L)'
;MEFATSRQQRGHEEGMQQALEKKIDFLSKFSRIVGFQQGLETGLEKGFHQGLQEGLQKSKQEDIIRILEVRFETISLELRELVGNIDELEVLEILLVQAVKTPSKEKFASVANGIT
;
A
#
# COMPACT_ATOMS: atom_id res chain seq x y z
N MET A 1 3.20 22.64 -67.26
CA MET A 1 4.10 21.80 -66.45
C MET A 1 3.96 22.09 -64.96
N GLU A 2 3.90 23.36 -64.53
CA GLU A 2 3.80 23.77 -63.11
C GLU A 2 2.62 23.14 -62.34
N PHE A 3 1.43 23.04 -62.93
CA PHE A 3 0.26 22.46 -62.25
C PHE A 3 0.39 20.98 -61.87
N ALA A 4 1.21 20.21 -62.60
CA ALA A 4 1.45 18.81 -62.28
C ALA A 4 2.41 18.68 -61.09
N THR A 5 3.47 19.50 -61.09
CA THR A 5 4.47 19.56 -60.01
C THR A 5 3.84 20.01 -58.68
N SER A 6 2.97 21.03 -58.70
CA SER A 6 2.27 21.51 -57.49
C SER A 6 1.19 20.57 -56.94
N ARG A 7 0.73 19.59 -57.72
CA ARG A 7 -0.19 18.54 -57.24
C ARG A 7 0.58 17.38 -56.60
N GLN A 8 1.71 17.00 -57.20
CA GLN A 8 2.56 15.94 -56.66
C GLN A 8 3.23 16.35 -55.34
N GLN A 9 3.67 17.60 -55.21
CA GLN A 9 4.22 18.13 -53.95
C GLN A 9 3.16 18.15 -52.83
N ARG A 10 1.93 18.60 -53.12
CA ARG A 10 0.82 18.56 -52.15
C ARG A 10 0.48 17.14 -51.71
N GLY A 11 0.41 16.18 -52.62
CA GLY A 11 0.14 14.79 -52.25
C GLY A 11 1.23 14.19 -51.35
N HIS A 12 2.50 14.57 -51.55
CA HIS A 12 3.61 14.16 -50.69
C HIS A 12 3.53 14.82 -49.30
N GLU A 13 3.26 16.12 -49.24
CA GLU A 13 3.07 16.85 -47.98
C GLU A 13 1.87 16.35 -47.18
N GLU A 14 0.73 16.15 -47.84
CA GLU A 14 -0.48 15.59 -47.23
C GLU A 14 -0.24 14.17 -46.72
N GLY A 15 0.49 13.34 -47.47
CA GLY A 15 0.88 11.99 -47.04
C GLY A 15 1.79 12.01 -45.80
N MET A 16 2.75 12.93 -45.77
CA MET A 16 3.65 13.11 -44.63
C MET A 16 2.89 13.64 -43.40
N GLN A 17 1.97 14.58 -43.60
CA GLN A 17 1.15 15.14 -42.53
C GLN A 17 0.19 14.09 -41.94
N GLN A 18 -0.47 13.29 -42.78
CA GLN A 18 -1.30 12.16 -42.32
C GLN A 18 -0.48 11.11 -41.56
N ALA A 19 0.74 10.82 -42.00
CA ALA A 19 1.63 9.88 -41.31
C ALA A 19 2.03 10.42 -39.91
N LEU A 20 2.31 11.72 -39.82
CA LEU A 20 2.62 12.38 -38.55
C LEU A 20 1.42 12.36 -37.60
N GLU A 21 0.23 12.70 -38.08
CA GLU A 21 -1.01 12.67 -37.30
C GLU A 21 -1.30 11.27 -36.75
N LYS A 22 -1.17 10.23 -37.59
CA LYS A 22 -1.32 8.83 -37.14
C LYS A 22 -0.30 8.46 -36.08
N LYS A 23 0.95 8.91 -36.21
CA LYS A 23 1.99 8.66 -35.21
C LYS A 23 1.68 9.36 -33.89
N ILE A 24 1.22 10.61 -33.93
CA ILE A 24 0.82 11.37 -32.73
C ILE A 24 -0.36 10.71 -32.03
N ASP A 25 -1.39 10.29 -32.77
CA ASP A 25 -2.54 9.57 -32.23
C ASP A 25 -2.11 8.23 -31.59
N PHE A 26 -1.26 7.47 -32.28
CA PHE A 26 -0.70 6.22 -31.76
C PHE A 26 0.07 6.44 -30.46
N LEU A 27 1.01 7.39 -30.43
CA LEU A 27 1.79 7.70 -29.24
C LEU A 27 0.90 8.20 -28.10
N SER A 28 -0.11 9.01 -28.39
CA SER A 28 -1.06 9.50 -27.39
C SER A 28 -1.85 8.37 -26.74
N LYS A 29 -2.35 7.43 -27.54
CA LYS A 29 -3.04 6.22 -27.06
C LYS A 29 -2.10 5.31 -26.28
N PHE A 30 -0.91 5.07 -26.81
CA PHE A 30 0.10 4.24 -26.19
C PHE A 30 0.52 4.78 -24.82
N SER A 31 0.85 6.07 -24.73
CA SER A 31 1.23 6.71 -23.47
C SER A 31 0.14 6.63 -22.41
N ARG A 32 -1.15 6.74 -22.78
CA ARG A 32 -2.26 6.55 -21.84
C ARG A 32 -2.32 5.13 -21.30
N ILE A 33 -2.15 4.12 -22.17
CA ILE A 33 -2.15 2.71 -21.77
C ILE A 33 -1.00 2.43 -20.81
N VAL A 34 0.21 2.87 -21.15
CA VAL A 34 1.40 2.68 -20.31
C VAL A 34 1.23 3.38 -18.96
N GLY A 35 0.77 4.64 -18.96
CA GLY A 35 0.53 5.38 -17.72
C GLY A 35 -0.51 4.72 -16.82
N PHE A 36 -1.60 4.19 -17.40
CA PHE A 36 -2.62 3.46 -16.64
C PHE A 36 -2.07 2.14 -16.07
N GLN A 37 -1.31 1.37 -16.86
CA GLN A 37 -0.70 0.13 -16.38
C GLN A 37 0.28 0.39 -15.24
N GLN A 38 1.18 1.38 -15.38
CA GLN A 38 2.12 1.75 -14.33
C GLN A 38 1.41 2.23 -13.06
N GLY A 39 0.35 3.03 -13.23
CA GLY A 39 -0.47 3.51 -12.11
C GLY A 39 -1.16 2.37 -11.36
N LEU A 40 -1.74 1.41 -12.09
CA LEU A 40 -2.34 0.21 -11.49
C LEU A 40 -1.30 -0.67 -10.79
N GLU A 41 -0.18 -0.96 -11.44
CA GLU A 41 0.88 -1.79 -10.86
C GLU A 41 1.42 -1.18 -9.56
N THR A 42 1.79 0.10 -9.61
CA THR A 42 2.29 0.82 -8.43
C THR A 42 1.23 0.93 -7.34
N GLY A 43 -0.03 1.20 -7.72
CA GLY A 43 -1.13 1.33 -6.76
C GLY A 43 -1.46 0.02 -6.06
N LEU A 44 -1.50 -1.08 -6.81
CA LEU A 44 -1.73 -2.42 -6.27
C LEU A 44 -0.58 -2.87 -5.38
N GLU A 45 0.66 -2.68 -5.80
CA GLU A 45 1.83 -3.09 -5.00
C GLU A 45 1.87 -2.34 -3.67
N LYS A 46 1.69 -1.01 -3.68
CA LYS A 46 1.67 -0.20 -2.45
C LYS A 46 0.49 -0.56 -1.56
N GLY A 47 -0.71 -0.66 -2.13
CA GLY A 47 -1.93 -0.99 -1.39
C GLY A 47 -1.86 -2.38 -0.76
N PHE A 48 -1.30 -3.36 -1.49
CA PHE A 48 -1.12 -4.71 -0.97
C PHE A 48 -0.11 -4.76 0.17
N HIS A 49 1.07 -4.12 0.03
CA HIS A 49 2.07 -4.10 1.09
C HIS A 49 1.55 -3.38 2.35
N GLN A 50 0.92 -2.22 2.18
CA GLN A 50 0.34 -1.48 3.30
C GLN A 50 -0.76 -2.29 3.99
N GLY A 51 -1.70 -2.87 3.22
CA GLY A 51 -2.78 -3.67 3.77
C GLY A 51 -2.28 -4.94 4.50
N LEU A 52 -1.23 -5.58 3.99
CA LEU A 52 -0.62 -6.74 4.64
C LEU A 52 0.05 -6.34 5.96
N GLN A 53 0.81 -5.25 5.99
CA GLN A 53 1.47 -4.75 7.21
C GLN A 53 0.44 -4.35 8.27
N GLU A 54 -0.56 -3.55 7.91
CA GLU A 54 -1.65 -3.14 8.82
C GLU A 54 -2.43 -4.36 9.34
N GLY A 55 -2.69 -5.35 8.48
CA GLY A 55 -3.39 -6.58 8.87
C GLY A 55 -2.60 -7.42 9.88
N LEU A 56 -1.29 -7.59 9.64
CA LEU A 56 -0.42 -8.31 10.57
C LEU A 56 -0.31 -7.60 11.92
N GLN A 57 -0.17 -6.27 11.91
CA GLN A 57 -0.13 -5.47 13.12
C GLN A 57 -1.42 -5.61 13.94
N LYS A 58 -2.57 -5.36 13.32
CA LYS A 58 -3.89 -5.46 13.99
C LYS A 58 -4.13 -6.86 14.53
N SER A 59 -3.82 -7.90 13.76
CA SER A 59 -3.98 -9.28 14.21
C SER A 59 -3.16 -9.55 15.48
N LYS A 60 -1.90 -9.11 15.56
CA LYS A 60 -1.09 -9.31 16.76
C LYS A 60 -1.60 -8.51 17.96
N GLN A 61 -2.05 -7.27 17.75
CA GLN A 61 -2.67 -6.46 18.81
C GLN A 61 -3.92 -7.16 19.38
N GLU A 62 -4.79 -7.65 18.50
CA GLU A 62 -6.00 -8.40 18.87
C GLU A 62 -5.66 -9.71 19.59
N ASP A 63 -4.67 -10.45 19.12
CA ASP A 63 -4.21 -11.69 19.76
C ASP A 63 -3.68 -11.45 21.17
N ILE A 64 -2.87 -10.40 21.38
CA ILE A 64 -2.38 -10.01 22.70
C ILE A 64 -3.56 -9.70 23.62
N ILE A 65 -4.48 -8.84 23.17
CA ILE A 65 -5.68 -8.45 23.92
C ILE A 65 -6.48 -9.69 24.32
N ARG A 66 -6.73 -10.59 23.38
CA ARG A 66 -7.50 -11.81 23.60
C ARG A 66 -6.83 -12.76 24.59
N ILE A 67 -5.51 -12.92 24.52
CA ILE A 67 -4.76 -13.73 25.49
C ILE A 67 -4.91 -13.13 26.90
N LEU A 68 -4.78 -11.81 27.04
CA LEU A 68 -4.90 -11.14 28.33
C LEU A 68 -6.33 -11.25 28.90
N GLU A 69 -7.36 -11.12 28.07
CA GLU A 69 -8.76 -11.34 28.45
C GLU A 69 -9.00 -12.76 28.93
N VAL A 70 -8.48 -13.77 28.22
CA VAL A 70 -8.61 -15.18 28.60
C VAL A 70 -7.92 -15.47 29.93
N ARG A 71 -6.75 -14.87 30.17
CA ARG A 71 -5.94 -15.14 31.38
C ARG A 71 -6.40 -14.37 32.61
N PHE A 72 -6.91 -13.15 32.43
CA PHE A 72 -7.18 -12.22 33.53
C PHE A 72 -8.64 -11.78 33.63
N GLU A 73 -9.54 -12.36 32.82
CA GLU A 73 -10.99 -12.12 32.69
C GLU A 73 -11.37 -10.70 32.25
N THR A 74 -10.77 -9.68 32.86
CA THR A 74 -10.99 -8.27 32.56
C THR A 74 -9.67 -7.53 32.46
N ILE A 75 -9.52 -6.79 31.36
CA ILE A 75 -8.44 -5.83 31.14
C ILE A 75 -9.03 -4.42 31.09
N SER A 76 -8.27 -3.44 31.56
CA SER A 76 -8.72 -2.05 31.57
C SER A 76 -8.68 -1.45 30.16
N LEU A 77 -9.43 -0.37 29.92
CA LEU A 77 -9.46 0.30 28.63
C LEU A 77 -8.08 0.86 28.27
N GLU A 78 -7.38 1.41 29.27
CA GLU A 78 -6.04 1.98 29.12
C GLU A 78 -5.05 0.92 28.61
N LEU A 79 -5.17 -0.33 29.06
CA LEU A 79 -4.30 -1.41 28.60
C LEU A 79 -4.61 -1.83 27.15
N ARG A 80 -5.88 -1.78 26.74
CA ARG A 80 -6.26 -2.03 25.34
C ARG A 80 -5.71 -0.94 24.43
N GLU A 81 -5.86 0.32 24.83
CA GLU A 81 -5.34 1.46 24.10
C GLU A 81 -3.82 1.41 24.01
N LEU A 82 -3.14 1.06 25.10
CA LEU A 82 -1.69 0.86 25.11
C LEU A 82 -1.27 -0.13 24.02
N VAL A 83 -1.88 -1.33 23.97
CA VAL A 83 -1.54 -2.35 22.96
C VAL A 83 -1.96 -1.91 21.55
N GLY A 84 -3.13 -1.28 21.40
CA GLY A 84 -3.67 -0.84 20.12
C GLY A 84 -2.86 0.27 19.45
N ASN A 85 -2.10 1.05 20.22
CA ASN A 85 -1.24 2.12 19.71
C ASN A 85 0.19 1.66 19.36
N ILE A 86 0.50 0.36 19.48
CA ILE A 86 1.82 -0.17 19.15
C ILE A 86 1.84 -0.56 17.67
N ASP A 87 2.60 0.19 16.87
CA ASP A 87 2.73 -0.04 15.43
C ASP A 87 3.93 -0.93 15.07
N GLU A 88 4.85 -1.13 16.01
CA GLU A 88 6.10 -1.85 15.81
C GLU A 88 5.89 -3.37 15.94
N LEU A 89 6.06 -4.09 14.84
CA LEU A 89 5.78 -5.52 14.75
C LEU A 89 6.67 -6.34 15.70
N GLU A 90 7.95 -5.97 15.82
CA GLU A 90 8.90 -6.62 16.72
C GLU A 90 8.50 -6.46 18.18
N VAL A 91 7.99 -5.28 18.56
CA VAL A 91 7.49 -5.03 19.92
C VAL A 91 6.24 -5.87 20.18
N LEU A 92 5.32 -5.93 19.21
CA LEU A 92 4.13 -6.79 19.31
C LEU A 92 4.50 -8.28 19.45
N GLU A 93 5.55 -8.76 18.77
CA GLU A 93 6.02 -10.14 18.92
C GLU A 93 6.57 -10.44 20.32
N ILE A 94 7.35 -9.52 20.88
CA ILE A 94 7.82 -9.63 22.25
C ILE A 94 6.64 -9.64 23.22
N LEU A 95 5.68 -8.73 23.03
CA LEU A 95 4.52 -8.61 23.90
C LEU A 95 3.57 -9.80 23.80
N LEU A 96 3.43 -10.43 22.64
CA LEU A 96 2.65 -11.66 22.50
C LEU A 96 3.19 -12.76 23.43
N VAL A 97 4.51 -12.91 23.49
CA VAL A 97 5.16 -13.85 24.41
C VAL A 97 4.97 -13.42 25.87
N GLN A 98 5.07 -12.13 26.17
CA GLN A 98 4.84 -11.61 27.52
C GLN A 98 3.39 -11.80 27.98
N ALA A 99 2.41 -11.65 27.08
CA ALA A 99 1.00 -11.84 27.37
C ALA A 99 0.70 -13.26 27.89
N VAL A 100 1.52 -14.25 27.54
CA VAL A 100 1.45 -15.61 28.06
C VAL A 100 2.27 -15.81 29.34
N LYS A 101 3.44 -15.17 29.46
CA LYS A 101 4.41 -15.45 30.53
C LYS A 101 4.21 -14.64 31.81
N THR A 102 3.66 -13.43 31.72
CA THR A 102 3.56 -12.53 32.88
C THR A 102 2.53 -13.08 33.89
N PRO A 103 2.75 -12.88 35.20
CA PRO A 103 1.84 -13.42 36.22
C PRO A 103 0.56 -12.58 36.40
N SER A 104 0.56 -11.32 35.95
CA SER A 104 -0.58 -10.42 36.08
C SER A 104 -0.62 -9.37 34.97
N LYS A 105 -1.80 -8.77 34.76
CA LYS A 105 -2.02 -7.68 33.81
C LYS A 105 -1.22 -6.41 34.16
N GLU A 106 -0.99 -6.13 35.45
CA GLU A 106 -0.16 -5.01 35.90
C GLU A 106 1.32 -5.24 35.56
N LYS A 107 1.81 -6.47 35.72
CA LYS A 107 3.18 -6.81 35.33
C LYS A 107 3.36 -6.74 33.81
N PHE A 108 2.36 -7.20 33.05
CA PHE A 108 2.35 -7.03 31.60
C PHE A 108 2.39 -5.54 31.20
N ALA A 109 1.52 -4.71 31.77
CA ALA A 109 1.47 -3.28 31.49
C ALA A 109 2.82 -2.59 31.78
N SER A 110 3.47 -2.96 32.89
CA SER A 110 4.81 -2.44 33.22
C SER A 110 5.88 -2.84 32.21
N VAL A 111 5.79 -4.04 31.62
CA VAL A 111 6.72 -4.48 30.57
C VAL A 111 6.43 -3.76 29.26
N ALA A 112 5.15 -3.64 28.88
CA ALA A 112 4.75 -2.93 27.67
C ALA A 112 5.25 -1.47 27.67
N ASN A 113 4.95 -0.70 28.72
CA ASN A 113 5.42 0.68 28.89
C ASN A 113 6.95 0.84 29.00
N GLY A 114 7.69 -0.26 29.24
CA GLY A 114 9.15 -0.21 29.31
C GLY A 114 9.84 -0.44 27.97
N ILE A 115 9.10 -0.91 26.97
CA ILE A 115 9.60 -1.30 25.65
C ILE A 115 9.02 -0.40 24.55
N THR A 116 7.78 0.09 24.74
CA THR A 116 7.12 1.14 23.94
C THR A 116 7.55 2.52 24.40
#